data_AF-A0A524KBD4-F1
#
_entry.id   AF-A0A524KBD4-F1
#
_cell.length_a   1.000
_cell.length_b   1.000
_cell.length_c   1.000
_cell.angle_alpha   90.00
_cell.angle_beta   90.00
_cell.angle_gamma   90.00
#
_symmetry.space_group_name_H-M   'P 1'
#
loop_
_entity.id
_entity.type
_entity.pdbx_description
1 polymer ?
#
loop_
_entity_poly.entity_id
_entity_poly.type
_entity_poly.pdbx_seq_one_letter_code
_entity_poly.pdbx_strand_id
1 'polypeptide(L)'
;DYLSGMMSIRHNGASISELVGMYLGDGMKQVMRVFSVILLVLVGVVFMVGPAGLLAKLTPQFLDVRFWLITVLIYYFLATILPVDKLIGKLYPVFGIALIVMAVGVAGGILFQGYTIPEVSFANLHPSGAPIWPLMFITVACGAISGFHATQSPMMARCMTSEKQGRDIFYGAMIAEGVIALVWAAAGVAFYQTTGGLALAIKDFGGAAGVVYNITFSLLGPIGGVIAMLGVIACPITSGDTAFRSARLTLGDWFKFNQKPIKNRLILAVPLLAIGYMITFLDYNVIWRYFAWSNQTLAMMALWAGAVYLKKIGSNFWIAVVPATFMSAVSVTYILQAGEGFKLSTAISYPGGILFAAACLTIYMIRVGLKKQTT
;
A
#
# COMPACT_ATOMS: atom_id res chain seq x y z
N ASP A 1 1.08 -8.53 -6.41
CA ASP A 1 2.52 -8.43 -6.74
C ASP A 1 2.94 -9.49 -7.72
N TYR A 2 3.06 -10.76 -7.31
CA TYR A 2 3.53 -11.81 -8.21
C TYR A 2 2.69 -11.90 -9.49
N LEU A 3 1.36 -12.00 -9.35
CA LEU A 3 0.46 -12.12 -10.49
C LEU A 3 0.52 -10.88 -11.41
N SER A 4 0.44 -9.68 -10.85
CA SER A 4 0.52 -8.42 -11.61
C SER A 4 1.88 -8.23 -12.29
N GLY A 5 2.96 -8.59 -11.61
CA GLY A 5 4.33 -8.54 -12.14
C GLY A 5 4.53 -9.51 -13.29
N MET A 6 4.18 -10.78 -13.11
CA MET A 6 4.30 -11.79 -14.17
C MET A 6 3.42 -11.48 -15.38
N MET A 7 2.19 -10.99 -15.15
CA MET A 7 1.35 -10.47 -16.23
C MET A 7 2.02 -9.33 -16.97
N SER A 8 2.60 -8.35 -16.26
CA SER A 8 3.27 -7.22 -16.88
C SER A 8 4.48 -7.64 -17.71
N ILE A 9 5.35 -8.53 -17.20
CA ILE A 9 6.51 -9.06 -17.94
C ILE A 9 6.07 -9.68 -19.27
N ARG A 10 5.04 -10.52 -19.23
CA ARG A 10 4.50 -11.22 -20.41
C ARG A 10 3.74 -10.32 -21.38
N HIS A 11 3.52 -9.06 -21.02
CA HIS A 11 2.90 -8.03 -21.86
C HIS A 11 3.85 -6.84 -22.05
N ASN A 12 5.15 -7.10 -22.20
CA ASN A 12 6.17 -6.08 -22.51
C ASN A 12 6.18 -4.91 -21.51
N GLY A 13 5.96 -5.19 -20.23
CA GLY A 13 5.91 -4.18 -19.18
C GLY A 13 4.65 -3.31 -19.22
N ALA A 14 3.53 -3.81 -19.73
CA ALA A 14 2.26 -3.10 -19.72
C ALA A 14 1.87 -2.66 -18.29
N SER A 15 1.33 -1.45 -18.17
CA SER A 15 0.85 -0.94 -16.88
C SER A 15 -0.39 -1.73 -16.40
N ILE A 16 -0.66 -1.68 -15.11
CA ILE A 16 -1.78 -2.47 -14.54
C ILE A 16 -3.14 -2.04 -15.12
N SER A 17 -3.31 -0.77 -15.50
CA SER A 17 -4.53 -0.28 -16.15
C SER A 17 -4.71 -0.86 -17.55
N GLU A 18 -3.63 -0.99 -18.32
CA GLU A 18 -3.67 -1.66 -19.63
C GLU A 18 -3.94 -3.17 -19.47
N LEU A 19 -3.30 -3.83 -18.50
CA LEU A 19 -3.56 -5.24 -18.17
C LEU A 19 -5.04 -5.45 -17.81
N VAL A 20 -5.60 -4.63 -16.93
CA VAL A 20 -7.02 -4.67 -16.58
C VAL A 20 -7.89 -4.48 -17.82
N GLY A 21 -7.54 -3.56 -18.72
CA GLY A 21 -8.26 -3.37 -19.99
C GLY A 21 -8.24 -4.61 -20.89
N MET A 22 -7.08 -5.26 -21.04
CA MET A 22 -6.95 -6.47 -21.87
C MET A 22 -7.77 -7.66 -21.36
N TYR A 23 -7.99 -7.75 -20.04
CA TYR A 23 -8.66 -8.90 -19.43
C TYR A 23 -10.09 -8.64 -18.98
N LEU A 24 -10.45 -7.40 -18.61
CA LEU A 24 -11.79 -7.01 -18.13
C LEU A 24 -12.52 -6.02 -19.05
N GLY A 25 -11.87 -5.51 -20.10
CA GLY A 25 -12.45 -4.63 -21.12
C GLY A 25 -12.23 -3.13 -20.88
N ASP A 26 -12.57 -2.31 -21.89
CA ASP A 26 -12.26 -0.87 -21.92
C ASP A 26 -12.98 -0.05 -20.84
N GLY A 27 -14.18 -0.47 -20.41
CA GLY A 27 -14.86 0.18 -19.29
C GLY A 27 -14.02 0.10 -18.00
N MET A 28 -13.59 -1.11 -17.65
CA MET A 28 -12.74 -1.34 -16.47
C MET A 28 -11.36 -0.70 -16.60
N LYS A 29 -10.83 -0.57 -17.81
CA LYS A 29 -9.61 0.18 -18.09
C LYS A 29 -9.71 1.63 -17.63
N GLN A 30 -10.80 2.33 -17.96
CA GLN A 30 -10.97 3.73 -17.56
C GLN A 30 -11.16 3.87 -16.04
N VAL A 31 -11.95 2.98 -15.43
CA VAL A 31 -12.10 2.90 -13.98
C VAL A 31 -10.73 2.73 -13.31
N MET A 32 -9.94 1.78 -13.80
CA MET A 32 -8.62 1.49 -13.27
C MET A 32 -7.66 2.68 -13.40
N ARG A 33 -7.69 3.42 -14.51
CA ARG A 33 -6.84 4.61 -14.70
C ARG A 33 -7.17 5.72 -13.70
N VAL A 34 -8.45 6.04 -13.53
CA VAL A 34 -8.91 7.05 -12.56
C VAL A 34 -8.50 6.63 -11.14
N PHE A 35 -8.86 5.42 -10.73
CA PHE A 35 -8.52 4.90 -9.40
C PHE A 35 -7.02 4.82 -9.16
N SER A 36 -6.22 4.44 -10.17
CA SER A 36 -4.76 4.40 -10.04
C SER A 36 -4.21 5.79 -9.76
N VAL A 37 -4.62 6.82 -10.51
CA VAL A 37 -4.12 8.19 -10.29
C VAL A 37 -4.50 8.70 -8.90
N ILE A 38 -5.76 8.50 -8.48
CA ILE A 38 -6.24 8.88 -7.15
C ILE A 38 -5.40 8.16 -6.07
N LEU A 39 -5.29 6.84 -6.16
CA LEU A 39 -4.53 6.03 -5.21
C LEU A 39 -3.08 6.51 -5.11
N LEU A 40 -2.41 6.72 -6.25
CA LEU A 40 -0.99 7.08 -6.30
C LEU A 40 -0.74 8.47 -5.69
N VAL A 41 -1.65 9.43 -5.90
CA VAL A 41 -1.57 10.73 -5.23
C VAL A 41 -1.77 10.58 -3.73
N LEU A 42 -2.78 9.82 -3.29
CA LEU A 42 -3.05 9.60 -1.88
C LEU A 42 -1.89 8.89 -1.15
N VAL A 43 -1.29 7.85 -1.77
CA VAL A 43 -0.08 7.19 -1.27
C VAL A 43 1.04 8.20 -1.10
N GLY A 44 1.30 9.02 -2.12
CA GLY A 44 2.32 10.04 -2.08
C GLY A 44 2.11 11.04 -0.93
N VAL A 45 0.87 11.44 -0.67
CA VAL A 45 0.52 12.34 0.44
C VAL A 45 0.71 11.67 1.80
N VAL A 46 0.12 10.49 2.00
CA VAL A 46 0.21 9.76 3.28
C VAL A 46 1.66 9.48 3.64
N PHE A 47 2.48 9.12 2.65
CA PHE A 47 3.88 8.78 2.84
C PHE A 47 4.84 9.97 2.81
N MET A 48 4.39 11.21 2.53
CA MET A 48 5.19 12.41 2.87
C MET A 48 4.91 12.90 4.29
N VAL A 49 3.65 12.88 4.73
CA VAL A 49 3.24 13.45 6.03
C VAL A 49 3.78 12.64 7.21
N GLY A 50 3.66 11.31 7.16
CA GLY A 50 4.13 10.43 8.24
C GLY A 50 5.63 10.58 8.54
N PRO A 51 6.52 10.40 7.54
CA PRO A 51 7.96 10.59 7.72
C PRO A 51 8.36 12.02 8.09
N ALA A 52 7.68 13.06 7.58
CA ALA A 52 7.96 14.43 8.00
C ALA A 52 7.71 14.63 9.50
N GLY A 53 6.67 14.00 10.06
CA GLY A 53 6.41 13.96 11.50
C GLY A 53 7.50 13.26 12.31
N LEU A 54 8.07 12.16 11.77
CA LEU A 54 9.17 11.44 12.41
C LEU A 54 10.48 12.23 12.36
N LEU A 55 10.79 12.84 11.21
CA LEU A 55 11.98 13.67 11.03
C LEU A 55 11.97 14.87 11.98
N ALA A 56 10.83 15.56 12.09
CA ALA A 56 10.67 16.69 13.00
C ALA A 56 10.94 16.32 14.48
N LYS A 57 10.66 15.08 14.89
CA LYS A 57 10.95 14.58 16.24
C LYS A 57 12.42 14.24 16.47
N LEU A 58 13.13 13.87 15.41
CA LEU A 58 14.56 13.53 15.45
C LEU A 58 15.46 14.76 15.32
N THR A 59 14.91 15.90 14.91
CA THR A 59 15.65 17.12 14.59
C THR A 59 15.35 18.25 15.56
N PRO A 60 16.20 19.30 15.62
CA PRO A 60 15.92 20.47 16.44
C PRO A 60 14.56 21.10 16.14
N GLN A 61 13.96 21.77 17.14
CA GLN A 61 12.59 22.31 17.10
C GLN A 61 12.33 23.31 15.95
N PHE A 62 13.35 23.97 15.42
CA PHE A 62 13.19 24.88 14.27
C PHE A 62 12.99 24.14 12.92
N LEU A 63 13.31 22.84 12.87
CA LEU A 63 13.04 21.95 11.74
C LEU A 63 11.71 21.21 12.00
N ASP A 64 10.62 21.97 11.96
CA ASP A 64 9.29 21.46 12.25
C ASP A 64 8.73 20.54 11.15
N VAL A 65 7.52 20.01 11.36
CA VAL A 65 6.84 19.13 10.40
C VAL A 65 6.68 19.80 9.04
N ARG A 66 6.43 21.12 9.02
CA ARG A 66 6.22 21.86 7.78
C ARG A 66 7.52 21.99 6.99
N PHE A 67 8.64 22.26 7.65
CA PHE A 67 9.97 22.26 7.04
C PHE A 67 10.23 20.92 6.34
N TRP A 68 10.10 19.80 7.08
CA TRP A 68 10.36 18.47 6.53
C TRP A 68 9.38 18.06 5.44
N LEU A 69 8.10 18.44 5.56
CA LEU A 69 7.12 18.20 4.51
C LEU A 69 7.51 18.90 3.21
N ILE A 70 7.95 20.16 3.27
CA ILE A 70 8.45 20.91 2.11
C ILE A 70 9.72 20.25 1.54
N THR A 71 10.65 19.82 2.41
CA THR A 71 11.86 19.10 1.98
C THR A 71 11.53 17.81 1.24
N VAL A 72 10.61 16.98 1.77
CA VAL A 72 10.16 15.75 1.14
C VAL A 72 9.43 16.04 -0.18
N LEU A 73 8.63 17.11 -0.24
CA LEU A 73 7.95 17.51 -1.47
C LEU A 73 8.95 17.92 -2.58
N ILE A 74 9.99 18.68 -2.23
CA ILE A 74 11.09 19.02 -3.15
C ILE A 74 11.78 17.74 -3.63
N TYR A 75 12.07 16.82 -2.71
CA TYR A 75 12.63 15.52 -3.06
C TYR A 75 11.72 14.73 -4.01
N TYR A 76 10.41 14.65 -3.76
CA TYR A 76 9.46 13.96 -4.65
C TYR A 76 9.35 14.61 -6.01
N PHE A 77 9.43 15.94 -6.09
CA PHE A 77 9.50 16.64 -7.36
C PHE A 77 10.73 16.20 -8.17
N LEU A 78 11.90 16.18 -7.53
CA LEU A 78 13.15 15.71 -8.15
C LEU A 78 13.05 14.23 -8.55
N ALA A 79 12.52 13.36 -7.68
CA ALA A 79 12.34 11.94 -7.98
C ALA A 79 11.38 11.71 -9.16
N THR A 80 10.31 12.50 -9.26
CA THR A 80 9.33 12.35 -10.34
C THR A 80 9.93 12.64 -11.72
N ILE A 81 10.89 13.58 -11.80
CA ILE A 81 11.50 14.03 -13.06
C ILE A 81 12.84 13.35 -13.38
N LEU A 82 13.63 12.99 -12.35
CA LEU A 82 14.97 12.41 -12.50
C LEU A 82 14.94 10.87 -12.54
N PRO A 83 15.95 10.25 -13.20
CA PRO A 83 16.17 8.81 -13.14
C PRO A 83 16.44 8.32 -11.70
N VAL A 84 15.94 7.12 -11.37
CA VAL A 84 16.03 6.53 -10.01
C VAL A 84 17.48 6.29 -9.59
N ASP A 85 18.27 5.76 -10.51
CA ASP A 85 19.68 5.40 -10.35
C ASP A 85 20.57 6.60 -10.00
N LYS A 86 20.19 7.78 -10.49
CA LYS A 86 20.92 9.03 -10.22
C LYS A 86 20.56 9.67 -8.89
N LEU A 87 19.37 9.40 -8.36
CA LEU A 87 18.87 10.07 -7.16
C LEU A 87 19.08 9.22 -5.90
N ILE A 88 18.48 8.03 -5.85
CA ILE A 88 18.40 7.24 -4.60
C ILE A 88 18.67 5.74 -4.79
N GLY A 89 18.71 5.23 -6.02
CA GLY A 89 18.78 3.79 -6.29
C GLY A 89 19.97 3.07 -5.63
N LYS A 90 21.12 3.75 -5.46
CA LYS A 90 22.30 3.18 -4.79
C LYS A 90 22.13 3.01 -3.27
N LEU A 91 21.19 3.73 -2.65
CA LEU A 91 20.92 3.70 -1.22
C LEU A 91 19.86 2.66 -0.83
N TYR A 92 19.08 2.15 -1.79
CA TYR A 92 18.04 1.14 -1.52
C TYR A 92 18.53 -0.11 -0.76
N PRO A 93 19.72 -0.69 -1.07
CA PRO A 93 20.22 -1.81 -0.27
C PRO A 93 20.44 -1.45 1.20
N VAL A 94 20.91 -0.23 1.49
CA VAL A 94 21.12 0.25 2.86
C VAL A 94 19.80 0.38 3.60
N PHE A 95 18.78 0.94 2.96
CA PHE A 95 17.44 1.04 3.56
C PHE A 95 16.79 -0.34 3.76
N GLY A 96 17.01 -1.28 2.84
CA GLY A 96 16.57 -2.67 3.00
C GLY A 96 17.22 -3.34 4.21
N ILE A 97 18.53 -3.19 4.39
CA ILE A 97 19.24 -3.70 5.58
C ILE A 97 18.72 -3.03 6.85
N ALA A 98 18.57 -1.70 6.86
CA ALA A 98 18.04 -0.98 8.01
C ALA A 98 16.63 -1.47 8.40
N LEU A 99 15.79 -1.76 7.40
CA LEU A 99 14.44 -2.28 7.58
C LEU A 99 14.42 -3.71 8.16
N ILE A 100 15.36 -4.57 7.76
CA ILE A 100 15.56 -5.90 8.35
C ILE A 100 16.09 -5.80 9.78
N VAL A 101 17.12 -4.98 10.02
CA VAL A 101 17.69 -4.75 11.36
C VAL A 101 16.63 -4.21 12.32
N MET A 102 15.79 -3.29 11.85
CA MET A 102 14.65 -2.78 12.59
C MET A 102 13.69 -3.90 12.99
N ALA A 103 13.26 -4.73 12.04
CA ALA A 103 12.31 -5.80 12.30
C ALA A 103 12.86 -6.86 13.26
N VAL A 104 14.09 -7.33 13.04
CA VAL A 104 14.75 -8.31 13.92
C VAL A 104 15.01 -7.71 15.30
N GLY A 105 15.44 -6.44 15.35
CA GLY A 105 15.68 -5.73 16.60
C GLY A 105 14.41 -5.62 17.43
N VAL A 106 13.33 -5.09 16.86
CA VAL A 106 12.05 -4.93 17.56
C VAL A 106 11.49 -6.29 18.00
N ALA A 107 11.53 -7.30 17.12
CA ALA A 107 11.09 -8.66 17.46
C ALA A 107 11.90 -9.23 18.63
N GLY A 108 13.23 -9.10 18.59
CA GLY A 108 14.11 -9.52 19.68
C GLY A 108 13.85 -8.76 20.97
N GLY A 109 13.64 -7.44 20.91
CA GLY A 109 13.29 -6.61 22.05
C GLY A 109 12.02 -7.08 22.75
N ILE A 110 10.96 -7.36 21.98
CA ILE A 110 9.71 -7.90 22.52
C ILE A 110 9.92 -9.29 23.15
N LEU A 111 10.64 -10.20 22.48
CA LEU A 111 10.80 -11.58 22.95
C LEU A 111 11.72 -11.72 24.16
N PHE A 112 12.78 -10.91 24.26
CA PHE A 112 13.82 -11.09 25.27
C PHE A 112 13.73 -10.13 26.46
N GLN A 113 12.99 -9.02 26.36
CA GLN A 113 12.85 -8.04 27.46
C GLN A 113 11.60 -8.26 28.33
N GLY A 114 10.95 -9.43 28.22
CA GLY A 114 9.84 -9.82 29.09
C GLY A 114 8.47 -9.22 28.73
N TYR A 115 8.30 -8.73 27.50
CA TYR A 115 6.99 -8.31 27.02
C TYR A 115 6.10 -9.53 26.78
N THR A 116 4.80 -9.40 27.11
CA THR A 116 3.83 -10.47 26.87
C THR A 116 3.04 -10.17 25.60
N ILE A 117 3.15 -11.06 24.61
CA ILE A 117 2.29 -11.02 23.43
C ILE A 117 0.94 -11.64 23.81
N PRO A 118 -0.19 -10.92 23.67
CA PRO A 118 -1.50 -11.47 24.00
C PRO A 118 -1.82 -12.71 23.16
N GLU A 119 -2.47 -13.69 23.79
CA GLU A 119 -2.98 -14.88 23.11
C GLU A 119 -4.07 -14.53 22.08
N VAL A 120 -4.25 -15.41 21.09
CA VAL A 120 -5.28 -15.23 20.05
C VAL A 120 -6.67 -15.20 20.70
N SER A 121 -7.41 -14.13 20.44
CA SER A 121 -8.80 -13.99 20.87
C SER A 121 -9.72 -13.77 19.68
N PHE A 122 -10.86 -14.46 19.70
CA PHE A 122 -11.95 -14.25 18.76
C PHE A 122 -12.91 -13.13 19.19
N ALA A 123 -12.68 -12.52 20.37
CA ALA A 123 -13.46 -11.39 20.84
C ALA A 123 -13.07 -10.10 20.10
N ASN A 124 -14.01 -9.16 19.98
CA ASN A 124 -13.71 -7.83 19.48
C ASN A 124 -13.02 -6.99 20.56
N LEU A 125 -11.70 -6.85 20.42
CA LEU A 125 -10.86 -6.06 21.33
C LEU A 125 -10.75 -4.58 20.93
N HIS A 126 -11.47 -4.13 19.89
CA HIS A 126 -11.47 -2.72 19.51
C HIS A 126 -12.11 -1.88 20.62
N PRO A 127 -11.47 -0.81 21.13
CA PRO A 127 -11.97 -0.04 22.28
C PRO A 127 -13.40 0.52 22.09
N SER A 128 -13.75 0.90 20.86
CA SER A 128 -15.10 1.38 20.51
C SER A 128 -16.00 0.32 19.87
N GLY A 129 -15.63 -0.97 19.92
CA GLY A 129 -16.41 -2.06 19.32
C GLY A 129 -16.55 -1.97 17.79
N ALA A 130 -15.59 -1.36 17.09
CA ALA A 130 -15.68 -1.15 15.65
C ALA A 130 -15.67 -2.49 14.89
N PRO A 131 -16.35 -2.61 13.73
CA PRO A 131 -16.48 -3.89 13.02
C PRO A 131 -15.14 -4.41 12.47
N ILE A 132 -14.60 -5.47 13.08
CA ILE A 132 -13.23 -5.96 12.81
C ILE A 132 -13.02 -6.33 11.35
N TRP A 133 -13.92 -7.10 10.75
CA TRP A 133 -13.69 -7.76 9.45
C TRP A 133 -13.25 -6.79 8.35
N PRO A 134 -14.09 -5.86 7.85
CA PRO A 134 -13.66 -4.95 6.79
C PRO A 134 -12.57 -3.97 7.26
N LEU A 135 -12.57 -3.58 8.54
CA LEU A 135 -11.58 -2.63 9.06
C LEU A 135 -10.17 -3.23 9.04
N MET A 136 -10.00 -4.49 9.42
CA MET A 136 -8.68 -5.13 9.46
C MET A 136 -8.01 -5.11 8.08
N PHE A 137 -8.71 -5.54 7.03
CA PHE A 137 -8.15 -5.61 5.67
C PHE A 137 -7.93 -4.22 5.04
N ILE A 138 -8.67 -3.22 5.49
CA ILE A 138 -8.49 -1.84 5.03
C ILE A 138 -7.32 -1.20 5.79
N THR A 139 -7.29 -1.28 7.12
CA THR A 139 -6.24 -0.66 7.96
C THR A 139 -4.87 -1.28 7.73
N VAL A 140 -4.75 -2.61 7.62
CA VAL A 140 -3.48 -3.33 7.36
C VAL A 140 -3.13 -3.29 5.87
N ALA A 141 -3.46 -2.19 5.18
CA ALA A 141 -3.64 -2.13 3.73
C ALA A 141 -2.61 -2.94 2.92
N CYS A 142 -1.39 -2.44 2.78
CA CYS A 142 -0.35 -3.10 1.98
C CYS A 142 0.11 -4.45 2.54
N GLY A 143 -0.03 -4.67 3.86
CA GLY A 143 0.35 -5.93 4.52
C GLY A 143 -0.64 -7.07 4.29
N ALA A 144 -1.93 -6.78 4.07
CA ALA A 144 -2.93 -7.78 3.73
C ALA A 144 -2.93 -8.07 2.22
N ILE A 145 -3.15 -7.04 1.40
CA ILE A 145 -3.02 -7.09 -0.06
C ILE A 145 -2.90 -5.67 -0.62
N SER A 146 -2.07 -5.48 -1.65
CA SER A 146 -1.72 -4.14 -2.13
C SER A 146 -2.10 -3.90 -3.59
N GLY A 147 -3.01 -2.96 -3.81
CA GLY A 147 -3.27 -2.40 -5.13
C GLY A 147 -2.13 -1.49 -5.58
N PHE A 148 -1.57 -0.72 -4.66
CA PHE A 148 -0.41 0.13 -4.90
C PHE A 148 0.75 -0.69 -5.48
N HIS A 149 1.10 -1.83 -4.88
CA HIS A 149 2.15 -2.67 -5.44
C HIS A 149 1.78 -3.27 -6.81
N ALA A 150 0.51 -3.55 -7.06
CA ALA A 150 0.06 -3.93 -8.41
C ALA A 150 0.31 -2.80 -9.43
N THR A 151 0.16 -1.53 -9.04
CA THR A 151 0.53 -0.38 -9.89
C THR A 151 2.04 -0.21 -10.05
N GLN A 152 2.86 -0.64 -9.09
CA GLN A 152 4.34 -0.57 -9.16
C GLN A 152 4.98 -1.76 -9.87
N SER A 153 4.33 -2.92 -9.86
CA SER A 153 4.83 -4.17 -10.45
C SER A 153 5.32 -3.98 -11.91
N PRO A 154 4.66 -3.20 -12.78
CA PRO A 154 5.13 -2.93 -14.13
C PRO A 154 6.48 -2.21 -14.23
N MET A 155 6.80 -1.32 -13.30
CA MET A 155 8.11 -0.65 -13.31
C MET A 155 9.22 -1.64 -13.00
N MET A 156 9.00 -2.50 -12.01
CA MET A 156 9.94 -3.58 -11.69
C MET A 156 10.05 -4.59 -12.84
N ALA A 157 8.93 -4.98 -13.45
CA ALA A 157 8.88 -5.88 -14.60
C ALA A 157 9.73 -5.38 -15.78
N ARG A 158 9.75 -4.07 -16.04
CA ARG A 158 10.57 -3.44 -17.10
C ARG A 158 12.08 -3.48 -16.83
N CYS A 159 12.48 -3.69 -15.58
CA CYS A 159 13.88 -3.76 -15.16
C CYS A 159 14.38 -5.20 -14.98
N MET A 160 13.49 -6.19 -15.02
CA MET A 160 13.86 -7.60 -14.86
C MET A 160 14.50 -8.15 -16.12
N THR A 161 15.54 -8.95 -15.94
CA THR A 161 16.25 -9.62 -17.05
C THR A 161 15.75 -11.04 -17.30
N SER A 162 15.06 -11.63 -16.32
CA SER A 162 14.50 -12.98 -16.44
C SER A 162 13.23 -13.16 -15.62
N GLU A 163 12.24 -13.89 -16.16
CA GLU A 163 11.06 -14.33 -15.42
C GLU A 163 11.40 -15.17 -14.18
N LYS A 164 12.56 -15.84 -14.17
CA LYS A 164 13.01 -16.65 -13.02
C LYS A 164 13.15 -15.82 -11.74
N GLN A 165 13.46 -14.52 -11.87
CA GLN A 165 13.59 -13.59 -10.74
C GLN A 165 12.23 -13.20 -10.13
N GLY A 166 11.11 -13.52 -10.80
CA GLY A 166 9.78 -13.04 -10.38
C GLY A 166 9.35 -13.54 -9.01
N ARG A 167 9.80 -14.74 -8.60
CA ARG A 167 9.50 -15.25 -7.24
C ARG A 167 10.19 -14.40 -6.18
N ASP A 168 11.47 -14.13 -6.33
CA ASP A 168 12.24 -13.38 -5.33
C ASP A 168 11.77 -11.92 -5.26
N ILE A 169 11.62 -11.28 -6.44
CA ILE A 169 11.31 -9.85 -6.54
C ILE A 169 9.88 -9.53 -6.09
N PHE A 170 8.89 -10.38 -6.42
CA PHE A 170 7.49 -10.09 -6.11
C PHE A 170 6.93 -10.91 -4.96
N TYR A 171 7.17 -12.22 -4.94
CA TYR A 171 6.59 -13.09 -3.91
C TYR A 171 7.42 -13.02 -2.62
N GLY A 172 8.75 -13.16 -2.71
CA GLY A 172 9.66 -13.10 -1.56
C GLY A 172 9.60 -11.76 -0.84
N ALA A 173 9.61 -10.65 -1.58
CA ALA A 173 9.46 -9.31 -1.01
C ALA A 173 8.16 -9.14 -0.21
N MET A 174 7.01 -9.59 -0.74
CA MET A 174 5.73 -9.50 -0.03
C MET A 174 5.68 -10.37 1.23
N ILE A 175 6.30 -11.55 1.22
CA ILE A 175 6.41 -12.38 2.43
C ILE A 175 7.24 -11.67 3.49
N ALA A 176 8.37 -11.06 3.11
CA ALA A 176 9.21 -10.30 4.03
C ALA A 176 8.47 -9.11 4.63
N GLU A 177 7.76 -8.31 3.81
CA GLU A 177 6.92 -7.21 4.31
C GLU A 177 5.81 -7.70 5.26
N GLY A 178 5.18 -8.85 4.96
CA GLY A 178 4.18 -9.47 5.82
C GLY A 178 4.73 -9.81 7.21
N VAL A 179 5.94 -10.38 7.28
CA VAL A 179 6.62 -10.65 8.56
C VAL A 179 6.87 -9.35 9.32
N ILE A 180 7.32 -8.30 8.64
CA ILE A 180 7.59 -6.99 9.28
C ILE A 180 6.30 -6.36 9.82
N ALA A 181 5.21 -6.46 9.07
CA ALA A 181 3.90 -5.99 9.53
C ALA A 181 3.44 -6.74 10.79
N LEU A 182 3.64 -8.06 10.85
CA LEU A 182 3.33 -8.88 12.03
C LEU A 182 4.19 -8.50 13.24
N VAL A 183 5.49 -8.23 13.04
CA VAL A 183 6.37 -7.75 14.12
C VAL A 183 5.85 -6.44 14.69
N TRP A 184 5.43 -5.49 13.85
CA TRP A 184 4.89 -4.20 14.31
C TRP A 184 3.53 -4.33 14.99
N ALA A 185 2.67 -5.22 14.51
CA ALA A 185 1.41 -5.52 15.17
C ALA A 185 1.66 -6.11 16.56
N ALA A 186 2.57 -7.09 16.69
CA ALA A 186 2.96 -7.70 17.95
C ALA A 186 3.60 -6.68 18.90
N ALA A 187 4.50 -5.84 18.41
CA ALA A 187 5.14 -4.80 19.20
C ALA A 187 4.14 -3.79 19.75
N GLY A 188 3.16 -3.34 18.94
CA GLY A 188 2.12 -2.42 19.39
C GLY A 188 1.27 -2.98 20.53
N VAL A 189 0.85 -4.25 20.45
CA VAL A 189 0.00 -4.86 21.49
C VAL A 189 0.77 -5.31 22.72
N ALA A 190 2.01 -5.77 22.56
CA ALA A 190 2.84 -6.25 23.65
C ALA A 190 3.46 -5.10 24.44
N PHE A 191 3.95 -4.06 23.77
CA PHE A 191 4.60 -2.91 24.41
C PHE A 191 3.62 -2.08 25.25
N TYR A 192 2.41 -1.85 24.74
CA TYR A 192 1.39 -1.06 25.44
C TYR A 192 0.34 -1.90 26.17
N GLN A 193 0.63 -3.18 26.41
CA GLN A 193 -0.20 -4.05 27.26
C GLN A 193 -1.69 -4.02 26.85
N THR A 194 -1.97 -4.42 25.61
CA THR A 194 -3.30 -4.48 24.93
C THR A 194 -3.77 -3.23 24.17
N THR A 195 -4.97 -3.30 23.57
CA THR A 195 -5.54 -2.29 22.67
C THR A 195 -5.86 -0.97 23.36
N GLY A 196 -6.19 -0.99 24.66
CA GLY A 196 -6.49 0.21 25.44
C GLY A 196 -5.27 1.10 25.62
N GLY A 197 -4.15 0.53 26.08
CA GLY A 197 -2.88 1.25 26.22
C GLY A 197 -2.34 1.76 24.89
N LEU A 198 -2.48 0.96 23.82
CA LEU A 198 -2.08 1.37 22.47
C LEU A 198 -2.92 2.57 21.98
N ALA A 199 -4.23 2.59 22.22
CA ALA A 199 -5.08 3.70 21.83
C ALA A 199 -4.72 5.01 22.54
N LEU A 200 -4.36 4.93 23.83
CA LEU A 200 -3.83 6.08 24.59
C LEU A 200 -2.49 6.54 24.03
N ALA A 201 -1.56 5.62 23.77
CA ALA A 201 -0.26 5.94 23.21
C ALA A 201 -0.35 6.61 21.83
N ILE A 202 -1.26 6.18 20.97
CA ILE A 202 -1.51 6.83 19.67
C ILE A 202 -1.92 8.29 19.87
N LYS A 203 -2.72 8.60 20.89
CA LYS A 203 -3.12 9.97 21.21
C LYS A 203 -1.94 10.77 21.78
N ASP A 204 -1.23 10.22 22.75
CA ASP A 204 -0.21 10.92 23.52
C ASP A 204 1.07 11.17 22.71
N PHE A 205 1.43 10.24 21.83
CA PHE A 205 2.61 10.37 20.97
C PHE A 205 2.30 11.01 19.61
N GLY A 206 1.10 11.53 19.37
CA GLY A 206 0.75 12.24 18.13
C GLY A 206 0.69 11.32 16.90
N GLY A 207 0.08 10.15 17.05
CA GLY A 207 -0.20 9.19 15.98
C GLY A 207 0.71 7.96 15.97
N ALA A 208 0.45 7.07 15.00
CA ALA A 208 1.20 5.82 14.82
C ALA A 208 2.71 6.03 14.67
N ALA A 209 3.13 7.10 14.00
CA ALA A 209 4.53 7.48 13.88
C ALA A 209 5.20 7.71 15.26
N GLY A 210 4.52 8.37 16.19
CA GLY A 210 5.05 8.60 17.53
C GLY A 210 5.15 7.32 18.37
N VAL A 211 4.18 6.43 18.23
CA VAL A 211 4.22 5.10 18.84
C VAL A 211 5.42 4.31 18.33
N VAL A 212 5.62 4.28 17.01
CA VAL A 212 6.77 3.62 16.39
C VAL A 212 8.09 4.18 16.90
N TYR A 213 8.21 5.50 17.03
CA TYR A 213 9.37 6.17 17.61
C TYR A 213 9.61 5.70 19.06
N ASN A 214 8.56 5.72 19.89
CA ASN A 214 8.67 5.36 21.30
C ASN A 214 9.08 3.89 21.50
N ILE A 215 8.45 2.95 20.79
CA ILE A 215 8.81 1.53 20.80
C ILE A 215 10.28 1.36 20.41
N THR A 216 10.68 1.99 19.30
CA THR A 216 12.02 1.84 18.71
C THR A 216 13.12 2.26 19.67
N PHE A 217 13.03 3.46 20.25
CA PHE A 217 14.06 3.95 21.17
C PHE A 217 14.03 3.28 22.54
N SER A 218 12.86 2.80 22.98
CA SER A 218 12.74 2.09 24.26
C SER A 218 13.33 0.68 24.18
N LEU A 219 13.06 -0.06 23.10
CA LEU A 219 13.52 -1.45 22.95
C LEU A 219 14.98 -1.54 22.50
N LEU A 220 15.43 -0.67 21.59
CA LEU A 220 16.73 -0.80 20.92
C LEU A 220 17.79 0.17 21.44
N GLY A 221 17.43 1.03 22.39
CA GLY A 221 18.28 2.10 22.87
C GLY A 221 18.61 3.15 21.78
N PRO A 222 19.53 4.09 22.07
CA PRO A 222 19.81 5.21 21.17
C PRO A 222 20.38 4.80 19.82
N ILE A 223 21.35 3.87 19.81
CA ILE A 223 22.06 3.46 18.58
C ILE A 223 21.13 2.61 17.69
N GLY A 224 20.52 1.58 18.26
CA GLY A 224 19.58 0.72 17.52
C GLY A 224 18.34 1.49 17.08
N GLY A 225 17.90 2.45 17.90
CA GLY A 225 16.78 3.32 17.59
C GLY A 225 17.01 4.16 16.33
N VAL A 226 18.18 4.81 16.23
CA VAL A 226 18.53 5.60 15.03
C VAL A 226 18.57 4.75 13.77
N ILE A 227 19.19 3.55 13.82
CA ILE A 227 19.26 2.64 12.67
C ILE A 227 17.86 2.18 12.26
N ALA A 228 17.02 1.82 13.22
CA ALA A 228 15.65 1.42 12.95
C ALA A 228 14.81 2.56 12.34
N MET A 229 15.00 3.79 12.82
CA MET A 229 14.33 4.97 12.27
C MET A 229 14.72 5.24 10.82
N LEU A 230 15.96 4.93 10.39
CA LEU A 230 16.34 5.03 8.97
C LEU A 230 15.44 4.14 8.10
N GLY A 231 15.18 2.89 8.52
CA GLY A 231 14.29 1.97 7.80
C GLY A 231 12.83 2.46 7.80
N VAL A 232 12.32 2.85 8.97
CA VAL A 232 10.93 3.34 9.14
C VAL A 232 10.66 4.61 8.34
N ILE A 233 11.63 5.51 8.21
CA ILE A 233 11.48 6.79 7.48
C ILE A 233 11.72 6.60 5.98
N ALA A 234 12.75 5.84 5.60
CA ALA A 234 13.11 5.69 4.19
C ALA A 234 12.06 4.89 3.40
N CYS A 235 11.45 3.87 4.00
CA CYS A 235 10.50 3.01 3.30
C CYS A 235 9.25 3.78 2.81
N PRO A 236 8.56 4.59 3.62
CA PRO A 236 7.47 5.42 3.11
C PRO A 236 7.96 6.51 2.15
N ILE A 237 9.08 7.19 2.42
CA ILE A 237 9.60 8.23 1.50
C ILE A 237 9.84 7.68 0.10
N THR A 238 10.53 6.55 0.00
CA THR A 238 10.80 5.90 -1.30
C THR A 238 9.51 5.40 -1.97
N SER A 239 8.57 4.88 -1.17
CA SER A 239 7.26 4.47 -1.66
C SER A 239 6.44 5.65 -2.21
N GLY A 240 6.47 6.80 -1.55
CA GLY A 240 5.77 8.01 -1.98
C GLY A 240 6.38 8.63 -3.24
N ASP A 241 7.70 8.64 -3.38
CA ASP A 241 8.36 9.09 -4.61
C ASP A 241 7.98 8.20 -5.81
N THR A 242 7.88 6.90 -5.54
CA THR A 242 7.56 5.90 -6.54
C THR A 242 6.08 6.04 -6.94
N ALA A 243 5.22 6.42 -5.99
CA ALA A 243 3.82 6.73 -6.25
C ALA A 243 3.63 7.93 -7.19
N PHE A 244 4.27 9.08 -6.92
CA PHE A 244 4.17 10.25 -7.82
C PHE A 244 4.79 10.00 -9.19
N ARG A 245 5.92 9.26 -9.25
CA ARG A 245 6.50 8.82 -10.53
C ARG A 245 5.53 7.95 -11.31
N SER A 246 4.91 6.97 -10.66
CA SER A 246 3.91 6.09 -11.28
C SER A 246 2.64 6.82 -11.68
N ALA A 247 2.21 7.83 -10.92
CA ALA A 247 1.07 8.67 -11.30
C ALA A 247 1.37 9.40 -12.61
N ARG A 248 2.56 10.01 -12.72
CA ARG A 248 3.02 10.66 -13.95
C ARG A 248 3.06 9.68 -15.12
N LEU A 249 3.64 8.49 -14.93
CA LEU A 249 3.72 7.47 -15.98
C LEU A 249 2.32 6.98 -16.40
N THR A 250 1.41 6.79 -15.44
CA THR A 250 0.01 6.40 -15.71
C THR A 250 -0.72 7.46 -16.53
N LEU A 251 -0.57 8.75 -16.18
CA LEU A 251 -1.11 9.85 -16.98
C LEU A 251 -0.44 9.95 -18.36
N GLY A 252 0.86 9.70 -18.42
CA GLY A 252 1.62 9.62 -19.68
C GLY A 252 1.07 8.56 -20.61
N ASP A 253 0.81 7.35 -20.09
CA ASP A 253 0.22 6.24 -20.85
C ASP A 253 -1.24 6.53 -21.23
N TRP A 254 -2.02 7.15 -20.34
CA TRP A 254 -3.43 7.49 -20.58
C TRP A 254 -3.56 8.53 -21.71
N PHE A 255 -2.87 9.66 -21.59
CA PHE A 255 -2.91 10.74 -22.57
C PHE A 255 -1.98 10.53 -23.77
N LYS A 256 -1.27 9.39 -23.83
CA LYS A 256 -0.26 9.08 -24.83
C LYS A 256 0.83 10.17 -24.95
N PHE A 257 1.17 10.81 -23.84
CA PHE A 257 2.22 11.81 -23.78
C PHE A 257 3.60 11.16 -23.73
N ASN A 258 4.45 11.50 -24.69
CA ASN A 258 5.85 11.08 -24.69
C ASN A 258 6.58 11.63 -23.44
N GLN A 259 7.08 10.74 -22.59
CA GLN A 259 7.78 11.06 -21.34
C GLN A 259 9.29 11.29 -21.51
N LYS A 260 9.83 11.24 -22.74
CA LYS A 260 11.26 11.54 -22.99
C LYS A 260 11.61 13.01 -22.70
N PRO A 261 10.88 14.03 -23.23
CA PRO A 261 11.21 15.43 -23.01
C PRO A 261 10.89 15.88 -21.57
N ILE A 262 11.80 16.64 -20.95
CA ILE A 262 11.60 17.13 -19.57
C ILE A 262 10.37 18.03 -19.45
N LYS A 263 10.06 18.83 -20.48
CA LYS A 263 8.86 19.68 -20.55
C LYS A 263 7.58 18.85 -20.32
N ASN A 264 7.47 17.70 -20.99
CA ASN A 264 6.30 16.83 -20.85
C ASN A 264 6.23 16.18 -19.47
N ARG A 265 7.39 15.91 -18.85
CA ARG A 265 7.43 15.45 -17.46
C ARG A 265 6.92 16.52 -16.51
N LEU A 266 7.34 17.78 -16.70
CA LEU A 266 6.95 18.91 -15.87
C LEU A 266 5.47 19.23 -15.96
N ILE A 267 4.90 19.20 -17.18
CA ILE A 267 3.46 19.44 -17.42
C ILE A 267 2.58 18.49 -16.60
N LEU A 268 3.03 17.24 -16.38
CA LEU A 268 2.30 16.28 -15.56
C LEU A 268 2.71 16.32 -14.08
N ALA A 269 4.01 16.45 -13.79
CA ALA A 269 4.53 16.41 -12.44
C ALA A 269 4.09 17.61 -11.60
N VAL A 270 4.16 18.84 -12.13
CA VAL A 270 3.84 20.06 -11.36
C VAL A 270 2.39 20.05 -10.88
N PRO A 271 1.37 19.80 -11.72
CA PRO A 271 -0.01 19.71 -11.25
C PRO A 271 -0.23 18.56 -10.26
N LEU A 272 0.37 17.38 -10.51
CA LEU A 272 0.24 16.22 -9.61
C LEU A 272 0.76 16.53 -8.21
N LEU A 273 1.96 17.09 -8.10
CA LEU A 273 2.57 17.45 -6.82
C LEU A 273 1.88 18.64 -6.15
N ALA A 274 1.36 19.61 -6.92
CA ALA A 274 0.56 20.70 -6.40
C ALA A 274 -0.75 20.19 -5.77
N ILE A 275 -1.45 19.26 -6.45
CA ILE A 275 -2.64 18.59 -5.90
C ILE A 275 -2.27 17.79 -4.65
N GLY A 276 -1.17 17.03 -4.69
CA GLY A 276 -0.66 16.30 -3.53
C GLY A 276 -0.43 17.22 -2.33
N TYR A 277 0.25 18.36 -2.54
CA TYR A 277 0.47 19.36 -1.50
C TYR A 277 -0.84 19.94 -0.96
N MET A 278 -1.81 20.27 -1.82
CA MET A 278 -3.12 20.76 -1.36
C MET A 278 -3.86 19.74 -0.49
N ILE A 279 -3.75 18.44 -0.79
CA ILE A 279 -4.36 17.39 0.01
C ILE A 279 -3.72 17.30 1.40
N THR A 280 -2.45 17.72 1.59
CA THR A 280 -1.82 17.71 2.92
C THR A 280 -2.50 18.61 3.95
N PHE A 281 -3.35 19.56 3.53
CA PHE A 281 -4.14 20.40 4.44
C PHE A 281 -5.37 19.68 5.02
N LEU A 282 -5.71 18.50 4.50
CA LEU A 282 -6.79 17.68 5.03
C LEU A 282 -6.31 16.83 6.22
N ASP A 283 -7.26 16.34 7.02
CA ASP A 283 -6.95 15.47 8.15
C ASP A 283 -6.26 14.17 7.69
N TYR A 284 -5.11 13.86 8.30
CA TYR A 284 -4.30 12.69 7.96
C TYR A 284 -5.08 11.37 8.06
N ASN A 285 -5.93 11.20 9.07
CA ASN A 285 -6.68 9.97 9.26
C ASN A 285 -7.74 9.81 8.17
N VAL A 286 -8.35 10.90 7.73
CA VAL A 286 -9.28 10.90 6.59
C VAL A 286 -8.54 10.48 5.31
N ILE A 287 -7.38 11.09 5.03
CA ILE A 287 -6.56 10.73 3.85
C ILE A 287 -6.15 9.26 3.91
N TRP A 288 -5.69 8.77 5.08
CA TRP A 288 -5.29 7.37 5.29
C TRP A 288 -6.43 6.40 4.95
N ARG A 289 -7.66 6.67 5.39
CA ARG A 289 -8.81 5.82 5.13
C ARG A 289 -9.17 5.76 3.65
N TYR A 290 -9.18 6.90 2.96
CA TYR A 290 -9.41 6.93 1.51
C TYR A 290 -8.29 6.24 0.72
N PHE A 291 -7.04 6.44 1.12
CA PHE A 291 -5.89 5.71 0.58
C PHE A 291 -6.10 4.20 0.73
N ALA A 292 -6.35 3.75 1.95
CA ALA A 292 -6.50 2.35 2.31
C ALA A 292 -7.64 1.68 1.53
N TRP A 293 -8.80 2.32 1.46
CA TRP A 293 -9.93 1.80 0.69
C TRP A 293 -9.66 1.77 -0.83
N SER A 294 -9.06 2.84 -1.37
CA SER A 294 -8.70 2.89 -2.79
C SER A 294 -7.68 1.79 -3.14
N ASN A 295 -6.74 1.52 -2.23
CA ASN A 295 -5.75 0.46 -2.37
C ASN A 295 -6.40 -0.92 -2.45
N GLN A 296 -7.34 -1.23 -1.54
CA GLN A 296 -8.04 -2.52 -1.54
C GLN A 296 -8.95 -2.69 -2.76
N THR A 297 -9.64 -1.62 -3.16
CA THR A 297 -10.49 -1.63 -4.35
C THR A 297 -9.68 -1.87 -5.62
N LEU A 298 -8.48 -1.28 -5.71
CA LEU A 298 -7.59 -1.52 -6.83
C LEU A 298 -7.00 -2.93 -6.81
N ALA A 299 -6.65 -3.45 -5.63
CA ALA A 299 -6.22 -4.85 -5.46
C ALA A 299 -7.29 -5.83 -5.94
N MET A 300 -8.56 -5.61 -5.57
CA MET A 300 -9.71 -6.38 -6.03
C MET A 300 -9.79 -6.41 -7.57
N MET A 301 -9.71 -5.25 -8.23
CA MET A 301 -9.75 -5.19 -9.70
C MET A 301 -8.56 -5.91 -10.35
N ALA A 302 -7.36 -5.76 -9.80
CA ALA A 302 -6.17 -6.44 -10.28
C ALA A 302 -6.27 -7.97 -10.12
N LEU A 303 -6.83 -8.45 -9.02
CA LEU A 303 -7.08 -9.88 -8.80
C LEU A 303 -8.10 -10.44 -9.79
N TRP A 304 -9.19 -9.73 -10.08
CA TRP A 304 -10.15 -10.17 -11.11
C TRP A 304 -9.52 -10.23 -12.50
N ALA A 305 -8.70 -9.25 -12.88
CA ALA A 305 -7.96 -9.30 -14.14
C ALA A 305 -6.98 -10.49 -14.17
N GLY A 306 -6.30 -10.73 -13.06
CA GLY A 306 -5.43 -11.89 -12.87
C GLY A 306 -6.15 -13.23 -12.93
N ALA A 307 -7.37 -13.32 -12.40
CA ALA A 307 -8.21 -14.52 -12.49
C ALA A 307 -8.62 -14.85 -13.93
N VAL A 308 -8.95 -13.83 -14.73
CA VAL A 308 -9.23 -14.03 -16.16
C VAL A 308 -7.96 -14.43 -16.91
N TYR A 309 -6.82 -13.82 -16.59
CA TYR A 309 -5.53 -14.18 -17.16
C TYR A 309 -5.17 -15.66 -16.89
N LEU A 310 -5.22 -16.09 -15.63
CA LEU A 310 -4.89 -17.47 -15.24
C LEU A 310 -5.78 -18.49 -15.95
N LYS A 311 -7.08 -18.20 -16.09
CA LYS A 311 -8.00 -19.06 -16.85
C LYS A 311 -7.62 -19.14 -18.32
N LYS A 312 -7.27 -18.02 -18.97
CA LYS A 312 -6.87 -17.97 -20.38
C LYS A 312 -5.59 -18.77 -20.65
N ILE A 313 -4.63 -18.78 -19.73
CA ILE A 313 -3.38 -19.56 -19.88
C ILE A 313 -3.50 -21.01 -19.37
N GLY A 314 -4.71 -21.49 -19.08
CA GLY A 314 -4.93 -22.86 -18.62
C GLY A 314 -4.47 -23.17 -17.19
N SER A 315 -4.11 -22.15 -16.40
CA SER A 315 -3.59 -22.32 -15.04
C SER A 315 -4.70 -22.32 -13.97
N ASN A 316 -4.34 -22.67 -12.73
CA ASN A 316 -5.27 -22.65 -11.60
C ASN A 316 -5.71 -21.22 -11.24
N PHE A 317 -6.87 -20.80 -11.77
CA PHE A 317 -7.43 -19.47 -11.58
C PHE A 317 -8.00 -19.23 -10.17
N TRP A 318 -8.27 -20.30 -9.38
CA TRP A 318 -8.82 -20.17 -8.02
C TRP A 318 -7.91 -19.38 -7.08
N ILE A 319 -6.59 -19.43 -7.31
CA ILE A 319 -5.59 -18.67 -6.56
C ILE A 319 -5.87 -17.16 -6.63
N ALA A 320 -6.50 -16.67 -7.71
CA ALA A 320 -6.89 -15.28 -7.85
C ALA A 320 -8.40 -15.06 -7.57
N VAL A 321 -9.27 -15.99 -7.96
CA VAL A 321 -10.73 -15.83 -7.77
C VAL A 321 -11.13 -15.76 -6.29
N VAL A 322 -10.61 -16.67 -5.45
CA VAL A 322 -10.95 -16.69 -4.02
C VAL A 322 -10.63 -15.36 -3.34
N PRO A 323 -9.38 -14.83 -3.42
CA PRO A 323 -9.09 -13.53 -2.86
C PRO A 323 -9.82 -12.40 -3.60
N ALA A 324 -10.09 -12.49 -4.91
CA ALA A 324 -10.84 -11.45 -5.62
C ALA A 324 -12.27 -11.31 -5.06
N THR A 325 -12.97 -12.43 -4.90
CA THR A 325 -14.31 -12.48 -4.31
C THR A 325 -14.31 -11.96 -2.88
N PHE A 326 -13.35 -12.40 -2.06
CA PHE A 326 -13.23 -11.93 -0.69
C PHE A 326 -12.99 -10.42 -0.60
N MET A 327 -12.05 -9.90 -1.39
CA MET A 327 -11.75 -8.47 -1.42
C MET A 327 -12.91 -7.64 -2.00
N SER A 328 -13.71 -8.19 -2.91
CA SER A 328 -14.98 -7.57 -3.34
C SER A 328 -15.95 -7.37 -2.19
N ALA A 329 -16.07 -8.35 -1.29
CA ALA A 329 -16.91 -8.21 -0.11
C ALA A 329 -16.35 -7.15 0.85
N VAL A 330 -15.04 -7.21 1.14
CA VAL A 330 -14.35 -6.27 2.04
C VAL A 330 -14.50 -4.81 1.57
N SER A 331 -14.17 -4.53 0.30
CA SER A 331 -14.17 -3.17 -0.24
C SER A 331 -15.57 -2.54 -0.23
N VAL A 332 -16.61 -3.33 -0.54
CA VAL A 332 -18.00 -2.85 -0.55
C VAL A 332 -18.56 -2.75 0.86
N THR A 333 -18.35 -3.75 1.72
CA THR A 333 -18.78 -3.67 3.12
C THR A 333 -18.16 -2.47 3.82
N TYR A 334 -16.87 -2.19 3.60
CA TYR A 334 -16.21 -1.02 4.18
C TYR A 334 -16.89 0.29 3.77
N ILE A 335 -17.03 0.55 2.47
CA ILE A 335 -17.60 1.84 2.02
C ILE A 335 -19.06 2.00 2.43
N LEU A 336 -19.82 0.90 2.56
CA LEU A 336 -21.19 0.96 3.05
C LEU A 336 -21.26 1.39 4.51
N GLN A 337 -20.36 0.92 5.37
CA GLN A 337 -20.40 1.21 6.82
C GLN A 337 -19.53 2.40 7.26
N ALA A 338 -18.50 2.75 6.51
CA ALA A 338 -17.49 3.71 6.94
C ALA A 338 -18.08 5.10 7.16
N GLY A 339 -17.51 5.84 8.11
CA GLY A 339 -17.94 7.19 8.45
C GLY A 339 -17.79 8.18 7.28
N GLU A 340 -16.80 7.98 6.44
CA GLU A 340 -16.57 8.71 5.20
C GLU A 340 -17.34 8.15 3.98
N GLY A 341 -18.02 7.00 4.15
CA GLY A 341 -18.83 6.35 3.14
C GLY A 341 -20.33 6.56 3.35
N PHE A 342 -21.11 5.50 3.20
CA PHE A 342 -22.58 5.55 3.28
C PHE A 342 -23.15 5.47 4.70
N LYS A 343 -22.31 5.26 5.72
CA LYS A 343 -22.70 5.25 7.15
C LYS A 343 -23.85 4.28 7.49
N LEU A 344 -23.98 3.18 6.74
CA LEU A 344 -25.00 2.17 6.96
C LEU A 344 -24.60 1.23 8.12
N SER A 345 -25.61 0.65 8.76
CA SER A 345 -25.37 -0.33 9.83
C SER A 345 -24.76 -1.63 9.30
N THR A 346 -24.13 -2.40 10.18
CA THR A 346 -23.56 -3.72 9.86
C THR A 346 -24.61 -4.70 9.34
N ALA A 347 -25.87 -4.57 9.78
CA ALA A 347 -26.99 -5.37 9.30
C ALA A 347 -27.26 -5.20 7.79
N ILE A 348 -26.90 -4.04 7.21
CA ILE A 348 -27.06 -3.76 5.77
C ILE A 348 -25.72 -3.95 5.04
N SER A 349 -24.63 -3.46 5.61
CA SER A 349 -23.32 -3.46 4.94
C SER A 349 -22.73 -4.86 4.74
N TYR A 350 -23.00 -5.79 5.67
CA TYR A 350 -22.50 -7.17 5.57
C TYR A 350 -23.21 -7.93 4.44
N PRO A 351 -24.55 -8.03 4.40
CA PRO A 351 -25.25 -8.62 3.26
C PRO A 351 -24.92 -7.91 1.95
N GLY A 352 -24.83 -6.58 1.94
CA GLY A 352 -24.53 -5.79 0.74
C GLY A 352 -23.18 -6.17 0.11
N GLY A 353 -22.12 -6.25 0.91
CA GLY A 353 -20.80 -6.67 0.42
C GLY A 353 -20.76 -8.14 -0.03
N ILE A 354 -21.42 -9.04 0.71
CA ILE A 354 -21.49 -10.47 0.34
C ILE A 354 -22.24 -10.66 -0.98
N LEU A 355 -23.37 -9.97 -1.17
CA LEU A 355 -24.15 -10.01 -2.41
C LEU A 355 -23.34 -9.47 -3.59
N PHE A 356 -22.60 -8.39 -3.40
CA PHE A 356 -21.72 -7.86 -4.44
C PHE A 356 -20.62 -8.85 -4.81
N ALA A 357 -19.96 -9.48 -3.83
CA ALA A 357 -18.95 -10.50 -4.07
C ALA A 357 -19.53 -11.72 -4.81
N ALA A 358 -20.71 -12.18 -4.41
CA ALA A 358 -21.43 -13.27 -5.08
C ALA A 358 -21.79 -12.90 -6.53
N ALA A 359 -22.21 -11.65 -6.77
CA ALA A 359 -22.48 -11.15 -8.12
C ALA A 359 -21.21 -11.15 -8.99
N CYS A 360 -20.08 -10.63 -8.48
CA CYS A 360 -18.80 -10.66 -9.19
C CYS A 360 -18.36 -12.09 -9.53
N LEU A 361 -18.45 -13.01 -8.57
CA LEU A 361 -18.13 -14.43 -8.78
C LEU A 361 -19.04 -15.07 -9.83
N THR A 362 -20.35 -14.82 -9.75
CA THR A 362 -21.33 -15.35 -10.70
C THR A 362 -21.05 -14.85 -12.11
N ILE A 363 -20.79 -13.55 -12.27
CA ILE A 363 -20.42 -12.94 -13.55
C ILE A 363 -19.15 -13.60 -14.11
N TYR A 364 -18.12 -13.78 -13.28
CA TYR A 364 -16.89 -14.44 -13.68
C TYR A 364 -17.14 -15.89 -14.15
N MET A 365 -17.90 -16.66 -13.38
CA MET A 365 -18.19 -18.07 -13.72
C MET A 365 -18.95 -18.18 -15.05
N ILE A 366 -19.96 -17.35 -15.27
CA ILE A 366 -20.75 -17.34 -16.50
C ILE A 366 -19.90 -16.91 -17.71
N ARG A 367 -19.13 -15.83 -17.57
CA ARG A 367 -18.42 -15.22 -18.71
C ARG A 367 -17.10 -15.91 -19.06
N VAL A 368 -16.44 -16.50 -18.06
CA VAL A 368 -15.05 -16.97 -18.15
C VAL A 368 -14.89 -18.39 -17.59
N GLY A 369 -15.37 -18.65 -16.37
CA GLY A 369 -15.13 -19.91 -15.65
C GLY A 369 -15.68 -21.15 -16.36
N LEU A 370 -16.90 -21.08 -16.88
CA LEU A 370 -17.63 -22.18 -17.53
C LEU A 370 -17.26 -22.40 -19.01
N LYS A 371 -16.55 -21.45 -19.63
CA LYS A 371 -16.08 -21.65 -21.01
C LYS A 371 -14.99 -22.72 -21.03
N LYS A 372 -15.15 -23.71 -21.91
CA LYS A 372 -14.09 -24.70 -22.19
C LYS A 372 -12.84 -23.95 -22.64
N GLN A 373 -11.69 -24.37 -22.13
CA GLN A 373 -10.39 -23.87 -22.60
C GLN A 373 -10.29 -24.21 -24.08
N THR A 374 -10.34 -23.20 -24.94
CA THR A 374 -9.86 -23.34 -26.31
C THR A 374 -8.35 -23.40 -26.20
N THR A 375 -7.82 -24.61 -26.40
CA THR A 375 -6.40 -24.96 -26.51
C THR A 375 -5.67 -24.11 -27.54
#